data_AF-A0A7J9W835-F1
#
_entry.id   AF-A0A7J9W835-F1
#
_cell.length_a   1.000
_cell.length_b   1.000
_cell.length_c   1.000
_cell.angle_alpha   90.00
_cell.angle_beta   90.00
_cell.angle_gamma   90.00
#
_symmetry.space_group_name_H-M   'P 1'
#
loop_
_entity.id
_entity.type
_entity.pdbx_description
1 polymer ?
#
loop_
_entity_poly.entity_id
_entity_poly.type
_entity_poly.pdbx_seq_one_letter_code
_entity_poly.pdbx_strand_id
1 'polypeptide(L)'
;MRSQLERLAGSEVLEIERRHDDTDYPTVKRVTSHTHMDVPTDLLDIYLSDIGSVDLLTADEEVELARRIEAGREAEEHIAVECKNGTYDEATCAGLEDAVVDGQRAFDRFVRANLRLVVKEAAKVARRSPLGLDELIQEGNLGLIRAVEKFDWRRGFKFSTYAIWWIRQSLQRGTADKERVIRLPTGVHQNLLRVRAAQSRLDAELGRPPCLDELSNATRLTEHQVRQALSADFAVTSLDKPISDDHDAGEL
;
A
#
# COMPACT_ATOMS: atom_id res chain seq x y z
N MET A 1 -41.09 40.25 26.08
CA MET A 1 -40.06 41.12 25.49
C MET A 1 -38.68 40.57 25.88
N ARG A 2 -38.19 39.39 25.49
CA ARG A 2 -38.32 38.58 24.25
C ARG A 2 -38.29 39.43 22.99
N SER A 3 -37.10 39.53 22.40
CA SER A 3 -36.77 40.01 21.04
C SER A 3 -35.65 41.05 21.10
N GLN A 4 -34.39 40.60 20.96
CA GLN A 4 -33.28 41.28 20.26
C GLN A 4 -31.86 40.70 20.50
N LEU A 5 -31.72 39.44 20.95
CA LEU A 5 -30.42 38.75 21.00
C LEU A 5 -30.50 37.33 20.43
N GLU A 6 -31.09 37.19 19.23
CA GLU A 6 -31.07 35.97 18.41
C GLU A 6 -30.73 36.31 16.96
N ARG A 7 -29.51 36.82 16.74
CA ARG A 7 -28.91 36.90 15.40
C ARG A 7 -27.42 36.68 15.55
N LEU A 8 -26.98 35.42 15.51
CA LEU A 8 -25.62 34.98 15.13
C LEU A 8 -25.47 33.45 15.29
N ALA A 9 -26.43 32.69 14.75
CA ALA A 9 -26.28 31.25 14.53
C ALA A 9 -27.11 30.84 13.31
N GLY A 10 -26.79 31.46 12.17
CA GLY A 10 -27.20 30.93 10.87
C GLY A 10 -26.31 29.74 10.56
N SER A 11 -26.87 28.54 10.70
CA SER A 11 -26.29 27.30 10.20
C SER A 11 -26.25 27.35 8.67
N GLU A 12 -25.14 27.84 8.11
CA GLU A 12 -24.77 27.47 6.74
C GLU A 12 -24.28 26.02 6.79
N VAL A 13 -25.20 25.12 6.43
CA VAL A 13 -24.87 23.76 6.02
C VAL A 13 -23.94 23.91 4.82
N LEU A 14 -22.64 23.67 5.02
CA LEU A 14 -21.68 23.51 3.94
C LEU A 14 -22.07 22.25 3.15
N GLU A 15 -22.86 22.44 2.10
CA GLU A 15 -22.90 21.52 0.97
C GLU A 15 -21.47 21.37 0.45
N ILE A 16 -20.86 20.21 0.71
CA ILE A 16 -19.61 19.83 0.06
C ILE A 16 -19.98 19.33 -1.34
N GLU A 17 -20.38 20.25 -2.22
CA GLU A 17 -20.08 20.09 -3.64
C GLU A 17 -18.60 20.39 -3.81
N ARG A 18 -17.76 19.36 -3.70
CA ARG A 18 -16.41 19.42 -4.27
C ARG A 18 -16.35 18.50 -5.46
N ARG A 19 -16.61 19.11 -6.62
CA ARG A 19 -15.97 18.73 -7.89
C ARG A 19 -14.48 18.60 -7.61
N HIS A 20 -13.95 17.39 -7.73
CA HIS A 20 -12.54 17.16 -7.96
C HIS A 20 -12.42 16.61 -9.37
N ASP A 21 -12.59 17.53 -10.32
CA ASP A 21 -12.02 17.37 -11.63
C ASP A 21 -10.61 17.95 -11.55
N ASP A 22 -9.64 17.06 -11.40
CA ASP A 22 -8.20 17.30 -11.57
C ASP A 22 -7.55 15.94 -11.85
N THR A 23 -7.91 15.35 -12.98
CA THR A 23 -7.07 14.33 -13.63
C THR A 23 -5.84 15.00 -14.22
N ASP A 24 -4.90 15.43 -13.38
CA ASP A 24 -3.52 15.69 -13.79
C ASP A 24 -2.67 14.46 -13.45
N TYR A 25 -2.84 13.42 -14.26
CA TYR A 25 -1.88 12.34 -14.32
C TYR A 25 -0.63 12.86 -15.01
N PRO A 26 0.58 12.68 -14.45
CA PRO A 26 1.79 13.00 -15.20
C PRO A 26 1.84 12.09 -16.43
N THR A 27 1.55 12.67 -17.60
CA THR A 27 1.69 12.01 -18.90
C THR A 27 3.17 11.69 -19.08
N VAL A 28 3.52 10.41 -19.10
CA VAL A 28 4.86 9.95 -19.46
C VAL A 28 5.08 10.37 -20.90
N LYS A 29 5.90 11.42 -21.12
CA LYS A 29 6.23 11.89 -22.46
C LYS A 29 6.90 10.75 -23.22
N ARG A 30 6.29 10.37 -24.34
CA ARG A 30 6.82 9.39 -25.27
C ARG A 30 8.09 9.95 -25.92
N VAL A 31 9.25 9.51 -25.45
CA VAL A 31 10.53 9.81 -26.11
C VAL A 31 10.63 8.88 -27.33
N THR A 32 10.48 9.45 -28.53
CA THR A 32 10.82 8.76 -29.77
C THR A 32 12.27 9.08 -30.12
N SER A 33 13.15 8.10 -29.97
CA SER A 33 14.41 8.03 -30.70
C SER A 33 14.74 6.56 -30.97
N HIS A 34 14.91 6.23 -32.24
CA HIS A 34 15.28 4.89 -32.71
C HIS A 34 16.73 4.57 -32.37
N THR A 35 17.01 3.26 -32.23
CA THR A 35 18.31 2.56 -32.34
C THR A 35 19.14 2.36 -31.06
N HIS A 36 18.79 1.32 -30.28
CA HIS A 36 19.69 0.22 -29.91
C HIS A 36 18.84 -0.89 -29.26
N MET A 37 19.05 -2.15 -29.64
CA MET A 37 18.52 -3.30 -28.89
C MET A 37 19.31 -3.42 -27.60
N ASP A 38 18.99 -2.59 -26.61
CA ASP A 38 19.48 -2.74 -25.25
C ASP A 38 18.51 -3.70 -24.53
N VAL A 39 18.93 -4.94 -24.36
CA VAL A 39 18.27 -5.88 -23.47
C VAL A 39 18.31 -5.25 -22.07
N PRO A 40 17.16 -5.03 -21.39
CA PRO A 40 17.18 -4.43 -20.05
C PRO A 40 17.99 -5.31 -19.10
N THR A 41 19.02 -4.74 -18.48
CA THR A 41 19.91 -5.48 -17.55
C THR A 41 19.29 -5.59 -16.15
N ASP A 42 18.27 -4.79 -15.84
CA ASP A 42 17.55 -4.79 -14.57
C ASP A 42 16.17 -5.47 -14.69
N LEU A 43 15.90 -6.45 -13.82
CA LEU A 43 14.62 -7.15 -13.72
C LEU A 43 13.46 -6.18 -13.43
N LEU A 44 13.74 -5.08 -12.74
CA LEU A 44 12.75 -4.06 -12.44
C LEU A 44 12.33 -3.29 -13.71
N ASP A 45 13.24 -3.01 -14.62
CA ASP A 45 12.93 -2.30 -15.87
C ASP A 45 12.02 -3.14 -16.78
N ILE A 46 12.25 -4.45 -16.83
CA ILE A 46 11.38 -5.39 -17.56
C ILE A 46 9.96 -5.34 -16.97
N TYR A 47 9.85 -5.43 -15.64
CA TYR A 47 8.56 -5.33 -14.96
C TYR A 47 7.86 -4.00 -15.22
N LEU A 48 8.57 -2.87 -15.10
CA LEU A 48 8.00 -1.54 -15.32
C LEU A 48 7.53 -1.34 -16.77
N SER A 49 8.24 -1.91 -17.73
CA SER A 49 7.84 -1.93 -19.14
C SER A 49 6.56 -2.74 -19.36
N ASP A 50 6.47 -3.94 -18.77
CA ASP A 50 5.31 -4.82 -18.91
C ASP A 50 4.04 -4.17 -18.35
N ILE A 51 4.08 -3.63 -17.12
CA ILE A 51 2.92 -2.94 -16.53
C ILE A 51 2.58 -1.62 -17.24
N GLY A 52 3.54 -1.03 -17.95
CA GLY A 52 3.35 0.19 -18.75
C GLY A 52 2.62 -0.07 -20.07
N SER A 53 2.65 -1.31 -20.56
CA SER A 53 1.99 -1.72 -21.80
C SER A 53 0.48 -1.91 -21.67
N VAL A 54 -0.01 -2.09 -20.44
CA VAL A 54 -1.43 -2.34 -20.16
C VAL A 54 -2.19 -1.03 -20.07
N ASP A 55 -3.29 -0.93 -20.82
CA ASP A 55 -4.16 0.24 -20.83
C ASP A 55 -4.84 0.48 -19.47
N LEU A 56 -5.03 1.76 -19.15
CA LEU A 56 -5.76 2.17 -17.96
C LEU A 56 -7.26 1.94 -18.15
N LEU A 57 -7.94 1.55 -17.08
CA LEU A 57 -9.39 1.33 -17.09
C LEU A 57 -10.15 2.65 -16.94
N THR A 58 -11.25 2.76 -17.66
CA THR A 58 -12.31 3.74 -17.44
C THR A 58 -13.22 3.31 -16.28
N ALA A 59 -14.09 4.22 -15.79
CA ALA A 59 -15.06 3.86 -14.74
C ALA A 59 -15.99 2.73 -15.19
N ASP A 60 -16.45 2.78 -16.43
CA ASP A 60 -17.40 1.80 -16.94
C ASP A 60 -16.73 0.42 -17.10
N GLU A 61 -15.46 0.41 -17.51
CA GLU A 61 -14.68 -0.83 -17.55
C GLU A 61 -14.37 -1.40 -16.16
N GLU A 62 -14.12 -0.56 -15.15
CA GLU A 62 -13.98 -1.00 -13.75
C GLU A 62 -15.25 -1.74 -13.29
N VAL A 63 -16.43 -1.19 -13.62
CA VAL A 63 -17.72 -1.80 -13.28
C VAL A 63 -17.92 -3.12 -14.04
N GLU A 64 -17.63 -3.14 -15.34
CA GLU A 64 -17.79 -4.33 -16.18
C GLU A 64 -16.89 -5.48 -15.72
N LEU A 65 -15.62 -5.21 -15.45
CA LEU A 65 -14.71 -6.22 -14.92
C LEU A 65 -15.15 -6.70 -13.53
N ALA A 66 -15.60 -5.81 -12.65
CA ALA A 66 -16.08 -6.19 -11.32
C ALA A 66 -17.28 -7.14 -11.40
N ARG A 67 -18.22 -6.94 -12.33
CA ARG A 67 -19.36 -7.84 -12.56
C ARG A 67 -18.93 -9.21 -13.05
N ARG A 68 -17.98 -9.28 -13.98
CA ARG A 68 -17.44 -10.55 -14.49
C ARG A 68 -16.70 -11.34 -13.40
N ILE A 69 -15.96 -10.65 -12.54
CA ILE A 69 -15.31 -11.26 -11.36
C ILE A 69 -16.36 -11.82 -10.40
N GLU A 70 -17.42 -11.06 -10.11
CA GLU A 70 -18.52 -11.49 -9.23
C GLU A 70 -19.24 -12.72 -9.81
N ALA A 71 -19.57 -12.70 -11.11
CA ALA A 71 -20.21 -13.82 -11.81
C ALA A 71 -19.33 -15.09 -11.83
N GLY A 72 -18.02 -14.95 -12.06
CA GLY A 72 -17.09 -16.08 -12.02
C GLY A 72 -16.99 -16.70 -10.62
N ARG A 73 -17.05 -15.87 -9.57
CA ARG A 73 -17.05 -16.36 -8.18
C ARG A 73 -18.34 -17.09 -7.82
N GLU A 74 -19.49 -16.57 -8.23
CA GLU A 74 -20.79 -17.25 -8.05
C GLU A 74 -20.78 -18.60 -8.79
N ALA A 75 -20.24 -18.65 -10.02
CA ALA A 75 -20.11 -19.88 -10.78
C ALA A 75 -19.21 -20.92 -10.07
N GLU A 76 -18.09 -20.48 -9.49
CA GLU A 76 -17.20 -21.34 -8.69
C GLU A 76 -17.92 -21.94 -7.47
N GLU A 77 -18.72 -21.12 -6.77
CA GLU A 77 -19.54 -21.57 -5.64
C GLU A 77 -20.60 -22.61 -6.06
N HIS A 78 -21.28 -22.40 -7.19
CA HIS A 78 -22.23 -23.37 -7.74
C HIS A 78 -21.57 -24.69 -8.15
N ILE A 79 -20.39 -24.64 -8.80
CA ILE A 79 -19.62 -25.86 -9.14
C ILE A 79 -19.26 -26.63 -7.86
N ALA A 80 -18.84 -25.92 -6.80
CA ALA A 80 -18.42 -26.54 -5.55
C ALA A 80 -19.57 -27.27 -4.83
N VAL A 81 -20.80 -26.75 -4.91
CA VAL A 81 -21.97 -27.32 -4.22
C VAL A 81 -22.71 -28.35 -5.07
N GLU A 82 -22.97 -28.06 -6.35
CA GLU A 82 -24.02 -28.76 -7.11
C GLU A 82 -23.48 -29.71 -8.19
N CYS A 83 -22.38 -29.37 -8.87
CA CYS A 83 -21.76 -30.32 -9.81
C CYS A 83 -21.19 -31.55 -9.06
N LYS A 84 -20.75 -31.39 -7.80
CA LYS A 84 -20.34 -32.53 -6.95
C LYS A 84 -21.51 -33.40 -6.45
N ASN A 85 -22.70 -32.81 -6.34
CA ASN A 85 -23.91 -33.51 -5.93
C ASN A 85 -24.66 -34.15 -7.11
N GLY A 86 -24.12 -34.03 -8.34
CA GLY A 86 -24.73 -34.58 -9.56
C GLY A 86 -26.05 -33.91 -9.95
N THR A 87 -26.27 -32.67 -9.52
CA THR A 87 -27.55 -31.96 -9.65
C THR A 87 -27.71 -31.25 -10.99
N TYR A 88 -26.59 -30.85 -11.60
CA TYR A 88 -26.53 -30.16 -12.89
C TYR A 88 -26.20 -31.11 -14.05
N ASP A 89 -26.69 -30.78 -15.24
CA ASP A 89 -26.30 -31.46 -16.47
C ASP A 89 -24.89 -31.03 -16.90
N GLU A 90 -24.28 -31.87 -17.75
CA GLU A 90 -22.91 -31.65 -18.24
C GLU A 90 -22.78 -30.31 -18.98
N ALA A 91 -23.83 -29.87 -19.68
CA ALA A 91 -23.84 -28.60 -20.37
C ALA A 91 -23.84 -27.39 -19.40
N THR A 92 -24.60 -27.45 -18.30
CA THR A 92 -24.56 -26.38 -17.28
C THR A 92 -23.23 -26.34 -16.55
N CYS A 93 -22.65 -27.50 -16.18
CA CYS A 93 -21.33 -27.51 -15.56
C CYS A 93 -20.25 -26.91 -16.49
N ALA A 94 -20.27 -27.24 -17.79
CA ALA A 94 -19.36 -26.63 -18.77
C ALA A 94 -19.53 -25.09 -18.88
N GLY A 95 -20.77 -24.59 -18.90
CA GLY A 95 -21.04 -23.15 -18.92
C GLY A 95 -20.57 -22.42 -17.66
N LEU A 96 -20.65 -23.07 -16.50
CA LEU A 96 -20.11 -22.52 -15.24
C LEU A 96 -18.58 -22.47 -15.26
N GLU A 97 -17.92 -23.50 -15.79
CA GLU A 97 -16.46 -23.51 -15.93
C GLU A 97 -15.97 -22.36 -16.82
N ASP A 98 -16.66 -22.10 -17.94
CA ASP A 98 -16.37 -20.97 -18.81
C ASP A 98 -16.52 -19.63 -18.08
N ALA A 99 -17.55 -19.48 -17.24
CA ALA A 99 -17.76 -18.28 -16.43
C ALA A 99 -16.66 -18.08 -15.37
N VAL A 100 -16.17 -19.16 -14.75
CA VAL A 100 -15.03 -19.11 -13.82
C VAL A 100 -13.77 -18.63 -14.53
N VAL A 101 -13.47 -19.19 -15.71
CA VAL A 101 -12.30 -18.79 -16.51
C VAL A 101 -12.42 -17.33 -16.95
N ASP A 102 -13.61 -16.88 -17.34
CA ASP A 102 -13.86 -15.49 -17.70
C ASP A 102 -13.65 -14.54 -16.50
N GLY A 103 -14.18 -14.91 -15.33
CA GLY A 103 -13.98 -14.17 -14.09
C GLY A 103 -12.52 -14.04 -13.70
N GLN A 104 -11.72 -15.11 -13.84
CA GLN A 104 -10.28 -15.07 -13.57
C GLN A 104 -9.54 -14.16 -14.55
N ARG A 105 -9.88 -14.20 -15.85
CA ARG A 105 -9.31 -13.28 -16.85
C ARG A 105 -9.66 -11.83 -16.56
N ALA A 106 -10.90 -11.58 -16.12
CA ALA A 106 -11.35 -10.25 -15.71
C ALA A 106 -10.56 -9.76 -14.48
N PHE A 107 -10.35 -10.63 -13.49
CA PHE A 107 -9.54 -10.34 -12.30
C PHE A 107 -8.09 -9.97 -12.68
N ASP A 108 -7.45 -10.80 -13.51
CA ASP A 108 -6.07 -10.57 -13.95
C ASP A 108 -5.93 -9.24 -14.71
N ARG A 109 -6.88 -8.93 -15.61
CA ARG A 109 -6.92 -7.65 -16.31
C ARG A 109 -7.10 -6.48 -15.34
N PHE A 110 -8.01 -6.60 -14.37
CA PHE A 110 -8.28 -5.57 -13.38
C PHE A 110 -7.01 -5.25 -12.58
N VAL A 111 -6.34 -6.28 -12.06
CA VAL A 111 -5.09 -6.13 -11.30
C VAL A 111 -4.01 -5.49 -12.18
N ARG A 112 -3.75 -6.02 -13.37
CA ARG A 112 -2.68 -5.55 -14.27
C ARG A 112 -2.83 -4.08 -14.64
N ALA A 113 -4.04 -3.64 -14.98
CA ALA A 113 -4.30 -2.24 -15.32
C ALA A 113 -4.03 -1.26 -14.16
N ASN A 114 -4.01 -1.75 -12.92
CA ASN A 114 -3.81 -0.96 -11.71
C ASN A 114 -2.42 -1.11 -11.08
N LEU A 115 -1.51 -1.93 -11.63
CA LEU A 115 -0.16 -2.11 -11.08
C LEU A 115 0.65 -0.80 -11.02
N ARG A 116 0.41 0.12 -11.97
CA ARG A 116 1.05 1.45 -11.98
C ARG A 116 0.72 2.28 -10.74
N LEU A 117 -0.47 2.11 -10.15
CA LEU A 117 -0.86 2.77 -8.91
C LEU A 117 -0.01 2.27 -7.73
N VAL A 118 0.28 0.96 -7.68
CA VAL A 118 1.12 0.35 -6.65
C VAL A 118 2.52 0.93 -6.70
N VAL A 119 3.14 0.97 -7.89
CA VAL A 119 4.49 1.53 -8.06
C VAL A 119 4.55 2.99 -7.57
N LYS A 120 3.54 3.80 -7.89
CA LYS A 120 3.45 5.20 -7.42
C LYS A 120 3.40 5.30 -5.89
N GLU A 121 2.63 4.45 -5.22
CA GLU A 121 2.55 4.47 -3.75
C GLU A 121 3.81 3.87 -3.10
N ALA A 122 4.36 2.79 -3.65
CA ALA A 122 5.59 2.15 -3.19
C ALA A 122 6.81 3.08 -3.30
N ALA A 123 6.94 3.83 -4.40
CA ALA A 123 8.03 4.80 -4.60
C ALA A 123 8.05 5.92 -3.54
N LYS A 124 6.91 6.25 -2.92
CA LYS A 124 6.86 7.21 -1.81
C LYS A 124 7.44 6.61 -0.53
N VAL A 125 7.19 5.33 -0.28
CA VAL A 125 7.67 4.59 0.89
C VAL A 125 9.16 4.28 0.76
N ALA A 126 9.63 3.92 -0.44
CA ALA A 126 11.03 3.62 -0.73
C ALA A 126 12.00 4.75 -0.35
N ARG A 127 11.56 6.01 -0.41
CA ARG A 127 12.38 7.17 0.01
C ARG A 127 12.70 7.21 1.51
N ARG A 128 11.97 6.45 2.32
CA ARG A 128 12.05 6.49 3.79
C ARG A 128 12.29 5.11 4.41
N SER A 129 12.27 4.07 3.60
CA SER A 129 12.40 2.67 3.99
C SER A 129 13.76 2.15 3.54
N PRO A 130 14.44 1.30 4.33
CA PRO A 130 15.65 0.60 3.88
C PRO A 130 15.33 -0.55 2.90
N LEU A 131 14.06 -0.93 2.73
CA LEU A 131 13.64 -1.97 1.78
C LEU A 131 13.76 -1.50 0.33
N GLY A 132 14.08 -2.45 -0.55
CA GLY A 132 14.12 -2.24 -1.99
C GLY A 132 12.75 -1.86 -2.56
N LEU A 133 12.74 -1.14 -3.69
CA LEU A 133 11.51 -0.75 -4.36
C LEU A 133 10.73 -1.97 -4.86
N ASP A 134 11.43 -2.99 -5.33
CA ASP A 134 10.88 -4.28 -5.74
C ASP A 134 10.13 -4.97 -4.60
N GLU A 135 10.72 -5.06 -3.41
CA GLU A 135 10.07 -5.66 -2.23
C GLU A 135 8.80 -4.90 -1.83
N LEU A 136 8.86 -3.56 -1.85
CA LEU A 136 7.70 -2.72 -1.56
C LEU A 136 6.61 -2.87 -2.62
N ILE A 137 6.97 -2.96 -3.90
CA ILE A 137 6.02 -3.23 -4.99
C ILE A 137 5.29 -4.55 -4.73
N GLN A 138 6.01 -5.61 -4.34
CA GLN A 138 5.35 -6.90 -4.06
C GLN A 138 4.37 -6.81 -2.88
N GLU A 139 4.75 -6.15 -1.78
CA GLU A 139 3.83 -5.92 -0.65
C GLU A 139 2.62 -5.08 -1.05
N GLY A 140 2.81 -4.07 -1.89
CA GLY A 140 1.74 -3.25 -2.43
C GLY A 140 0.81 -4.03 -3.37
N ASN A 141 1.35 -4.94 -4.19
CA ASN A 141 0.59 -5.81 -5.10
C ASN A 141 -0.34 -6.75 -4.30
N LEU A 142 0.13 -7.29 -3.17
CA LEU A 142 -0.74 -8.06 -2.26
C LEU A 142 -1.91 -7.22 -1.71
N GLY A 143 -1.67 -5.93 -1.44
CA GLY A 143 -2.72 -4.99 -1.06
C GLY A 143 -3.71 -4.72 -2.20
N LEU A 144 -3.21 -4.55 -3.42
CA LEU A 144 -4.03 -4.34 -4.62
C LEU A 144 -4.94 -5.54 -4.90
N ILE A 145 -4.41 -6.77 -4.86
CA ILE A 145 -5.18 -8.00 -5.06
C ILE A 145 -6.36 -8.04 -4.08
N ARG A 146 -6.11 -7.79 -2.79
CA ARG A 146 -7.18 -7.72 -1.77
C ARG A 146 -8.18 -6.60 -2.03
N ALA A 147 -7.74 -5.48 -2.61
CA ALA A 147 -8.64 -4.41 -2.99
C ALA A 147 -9.58 -4.84 -4.12
N VAL A 148 -9.07 -5.53 -5.14
CA VAL A 148 -9.90 -6.05 -6.24
C VAL A 148 -10.89 -7.10 -5.73
N GLU A 149 -10.45 -8.05 -4.89
CA GLU A 149 -11.32 -9.08 -4.28
C GLU A 149 -12.50 -8.51 -3.50
N LYS A 150 -12.33 -7.31 -2.92
CA LYS A 150 -13.32 -6.67 -2.03
C LYS A 150 -13.92 -5.40 -2.60
N PHE A 151 -13.70 -5.13 -3.89
CA PHE A 151 -14.21 -3.92 -4.50
C PHE A 151 -15.72 -4.05 -4.74
N ASP A 152 -16.47 -3.03 -4.31
CA ASP A 152 -17.92 -2.96 -4.51
C ASP A 152 -18.23 -1.80 -5.45
N TRP A 153 -18.49 -2.15 -6.71
CA TRP A 153 -18.78 -1.20 -7.78
C TRP A 153 -20.13 -0.49 -7.59
N ARG A 154 -21.05 -1.05 -6.80
CA ARG A 154 -22.40 -0.48 -6.57
C ARG A 154 -22.35 0.81 -5.75
N ARG A 155 -21.23 1.06 -5.05
CA ARG A 155 -21.01 2.27 -4.24
C ARG A 155 -20.72 3.52 -5.08
N GLY A 156 -20.43 3.38 -6.38
CA GLY A 156 -20.26 4.52 -7.29
C GLY A 156 -18.95 5.30 -7.13
N PHE A 157 -17.99 4.80 -6.35
CA PHE A 157 -16.66 5.40 -6.25
C PHE A 157 -15.68 4.70 -7.20
N LYS A 158 -14.71 5.48 -7.73
CA LYS A 158 -13.60 4.95 -8.51
C LYS A 158 -12.80 3.93 -7.73
N PHE A 159 -12.31 2.89 -8.40
CA PHE A 159 -11.51 1.84 -7.76
C PHE A 159 -10.27 2.40 -7.06
N SER A 160 -9.57 3.34 -7.69
CA SER A 160 -8.34 3.94 -7.15
C SER A 160 -8.51 4.56 -5.75
N THR A 161 -9.67 5.17 -5.46
CA THR A 161 -9.99 5.74 -4.15
C THR A 161 -9.99 4.67 -3.06
N TYR A 162 -10.55 3.50 -3.36
CA TYR A 162 -10.62 2.37 -2.44
C TYR A 162 -9.29 1.62 -2.34
N ALA A 163 -8.63 1.38 -3.48
CA ALA A 163 -7.41 0.58 -3.56
C ALA A 163 -6.24 1.19 -2.78
N ILE A 164 -6.11 2.52 -2.76
CA ILE A 164 -5.01 3.21 -2.06
C ILE A 164 -4.98 2.83 -0.57
N TRP A 165 -6.13 2.63 0.09
CA TRP A 165 -6.17 2.23 1.49
C TRP A 165 -5.54 0.85 1.72
N TRP A 166 -5.92 -0.14 0.90
CA TRP A 166 -5.39 -1.50 0.97
C TRP A 166 -3.91 -1.57 0.61
N ILE A 167 -3.49 -0.83 -0.42
CA ILE A 167 -2.09 -0.75 -0.84
C ILE A 167 -1.24 -0.17 0.29
N ARG A 168 -1.65 0.96 0.88
CA ARG A 168 -0.91 1.60 1.99
C ARG A 168 -0.86 0.73 3.23
N GLN A 169 -1.97 0.08 3.59
CA GLN A 169 -2.01 -0.83 4.72
C GLN A 169 -1.05 -2.00 4.52
N SER A 170 -1.04 -2.59 3.31
CA SER A 170 -0.16 -3.70 2.97
C SER A 170 1.31 -3.26 2.99
N LEU A 171 1.65 -2.12 2.40
CA LEU A 171 2.98 -1.53 2.44
C LEU A 171 3.46 -1.31 3.88
N GLN A 172 2.65 -0.65 4.72
CA GLN A 172 3.01 -0.40 6.12
C GLN A 172 3.25 -1.69 6.91
N ARG A 173 2.38 -2.70 6.70
CA ARG A 173 2.53 -4.01 7.35
C ARG A 173 3.78 -4.74 6.86
N GLY A 174 4.01 -4.76 5.55
CA GLY A 174 5.18 -5.37 4.93
C GLY A 174 6.48 -4.73 5.40
N THR A 175 6.53 -3.40 5.47
CA THR A 175 7.68 -2.68 6.05
C THR A 175 7.89 -3.08 7.51
N ALA A 176 6.86 -3.03 8.35
CA ALA A 176 6.99 -3.37 9.77
C ALA A 176 7.53 -4.80 10.01
N ASP A 177 7.17 -5.74 9.13
CA ASP A 177 7.55 -7.15 9.22
C ASP A 177 8.95 -7.46 8.63
N LYS A 178 9.39 -6.71 7.61
CA LYS A 178 10.63 -7.01 6.83
C LYS A 178 11.78 -6.02 6.99
N GLU A 179 11.52 -4.80 7.48
CA GLU A 179 12.53 -3.72 7.55
C GLU A 179 13.77 -4.06 8.39
N ARG A 180 13.64 -5.00 9.33
CA ARG A 180 14.71 -5.36 10.26
C ARG A 180 15.12 -6.80 10.11
N VAL A 181 16.43 -7.03 10.26
CA VAL A 181 17.04 -8.37 10.35
C VAL A 181 16.39 -9.19 11.47
N ILE A 182 16.16 -8.57 12.63
CA ILE A 182 15.41 -9.18 13.72
C ILE A 182 14.02 -8.54 13.77
N ARG A 183 13.01 -9.36 13.44
CA ARG A 183 11.62 -8.95 13.43
C ARG A 183 11.16 -8.57 14.83
N LEU A 184 10.44 -7.45 14.95
CA LEU A 184 9.68 -7.12 16.17
C LEU A 184 8.19 -7.33 15.93
N PRO A 185 7.42 -7.67 16.98
CA PRO A 185 5.96 -7.63 16.92
C PRO A 185 5.44 -6.26 16.48
N THR A 186 4.33 -6.25 15.76
CA THR A 186 3.74 -5.03 15.17
C THR A 186 3.48 -3.93 16.19
N GLY A 187 2.94 -4.27 17.37
CA GLY A 187 2.69 -3.30 18.44
C GLY A 187 3.98 -2.66 19.00
N VAL A 188 5.05 -3.44 19.12
CA VAL A 188 6.36 -2.92 19.58
C VAL A 188 6.97 -2.02 18.51
N HIS A 189 6.89 -2.41 17.22
CA HIS A 189 7.35 -1.58 16.11
C HIS A 189 6.57 -0.25 16.01
N GLN A 190 5.23 -0.27 16.16
CA GLN A 190 4.41 0.94 16.18
C GLN A 190 4.76 1.86 17.36
N ASN A 191 4.97 1.29 18.55
CA ASN A 191 5.41 2.06 19.70
C ASN A 191 6.77 2.70 19.47
N LEU A 192 7.72 1.96 18.87
CA LEU A 192 9.04 2.50 18.51
C LEU A 192 8.95 3.69 17.55
N LEU A 193 8.14 3.62 16.49
CA LEU A 193 7.96 4.75 15.57
C LEU A 193 7.36 5.98 16.28
N ARG A 194 6.38 5.78 17.16
CA ARG A 194 5.78 6.86 17.96
C ARG A 194 6.80 7.49 18.91
N VAL A 195 7.60 6.66 19.59
CA VAL A 195 8.64 7.10 20.52
C VAL A 195 9.71 7.88 19.76
N ARG A 196 10.22 7.39 18.63
CA ARG A 196 11.20 8.12 17.80
C ARG A 196 10.67 9.46 17.31
N ALA A 197 9.42 9.51 16.82
CA ALA A 197 8.81 10.76 16.38
C ALA A 197 8.64 11.77 17.53
N ALA A 198 8.21 11.30 18.71
CA ALA A 198 8.11 12.13 19.90
C ALA A 198 9.48 12.60 20.39
N GLN A 199 10.49 11.73 20.33
CA GLN A 199 11.87 12.03 20.70
C GLN A 199 12.44 13.13 19.82
N SER A 200 12.37 13.00 18.49
CA SER A 200 12.85 14.04 17.57
C SER A 200 12.12 15.37 17.75
N ARG A 201 10.81 15.34 18.01
CA ARG A 201 10.03 16.57 18.26
C ARG A 201 10.45 17.25 19.57
N LEU A 202 10.52 16.50 20.67
CA LEU A 202 10.88 17.04 21.98
C LEU A 202 12.34 17.47 22.05
N ASP A 203 13.24 16.76 21.41
CA ASP A 203 14.66 17.14 21.32
C ASP A 203 14.82 18.50 20.63
N ALA A 204 14.05 18.75 19.56
CA ALA A 204 14.01 20.04 18.88
C ALA A 204 13.36 21.16 19.73
N GLU A 205 12.34 20.86 20.53
CA GLU A 205 11.65 21.84 21.39
C GLU A 205 12.44 22.17 22.67
N LEU A 206 13.08 21.19 23.29
CA LEU A 206 13.79 21.31 24.57
C LEU A 206 15.27 21.67 24.39
N GLY A 207 15.84 21.44 23.20
CA GLY A 207 17.28 21.57 22.95
C GLY A 207 18.13 20.55 23.71
N ARG A 208 17.50 19.48 24.22
CA ARG A 208 18.14 18.38 24.94
C ARG A 208 17.36 17.08 24.71
N PRO A 209 17.99 15.90 24.87
CA PRO A 209 17.27 14.64 24.79
C PRO A 209 16.16 14.57 25.87
N PRO A 210 14.94 14.13 25.51
CA PRO A 210 13.83 14.02 26.45
C PRO A 210 14.01 12.85 27.41
N CYS A 211 13.47 12.97 28.62
CA CYS A 211 13.47 11.89 29.60
C CYS A 211 12.34 10.87 29.33
N LEU A 212 12.36 9.72 30.01
CA LEU A 212 11.35 8.67 29.82
C LEU A 212 9.93 9.13 30.17
N ASP A 213 9.78 9.97 31.20
CA ASP A 213 8.48 10.52 31.61
C ASP A 213 7.93 11.51 30.58
N GLU A 214 8.79 12.41 30.05
CA GLU A 214 8.44 13.32 28.95
C GLU A 214 7.97 12.55 27.71
N LEU A 215 8.66 11.46 27.34
CA LEU A 215 8.27 10.58 26.23
C LEU A 215 6.95 9.83 26.51
N SER A 216 6.78 9.30 27.73
CA SER A 216 5.56 8.64 28.18
C SER A 216 4.35 9.57 28.03
N ASN A 217 4.46 10.80 28.55
CA ASN A 217 3.42 11.82 28.49
C ASN A 217 3.12 12.25 27.04
N ALA A 218 4.15 12.46 26.22
CA ALA A 218 3.98 12.87 24.83
C ALA A 218 3.40 11.78 23.93
N THR A 219 3.72 10.50 24.21
CA THR A 219 3.25 9.37 23.40
C THR A 219 1.99 8.70 23.95
N ARG A 220 1.57 9.01 25.19
CA ARG A 220 0.50 8.30 25.93
C ARG A 220 0.77 6.79 26.06
N LEU A 221 2.04 6.41 26.17
CA LEU A 221 2.47 5.04 26.42
C LEU A 221 2.96 4.95 27.87
N THR A 222 2.84 3.78 28.50
CA THR A 222 3.46 3.58 29.82
C THR A 222 4.97 3.65 29.73
N GLU A 223 5.66 4.08 30.79
CA GLU A 223 7.13 4.05 30.83
C GLU A 223 7.71 2.67 30.49
N HIS A 224 7.04 1.59 30.91
CA HIS A 224 7.43 0.24 30.55
C HIS A 224 7.40 0.02 29.03
N GLN A 225 6.35 0.45 28.35
CA GLN A 225 6.24 0.34 26.89
C GLN A 225 7.24 1.24 26.15
N VAL A 226 7.51 2.44 26.67
CA VAL A 226 8.55 3.33 26.12
C VAL A 226 9.92 2.69 26.26
N ARG A 227 10.26 2.17 27.46
CA ARG A 227 11.52 1.46 27.72
C ARG A 227 11.66 0.23 26.84
N GLN A 228 10.60 -0.56 26.70
CA GLN A 228 10.58 -1.75 25.84
C GLN A 228 10.84 -1.36 24.37
N ALA A 229 10.17 -0.31 23.88
CA ALA A 229 10.36 0.18 22.52
C ALA A 229 11.81 0.62 22.26
N LEU A 230 12.37 1.43 23.17
CA LEU A 230 13.77 1.88 23.08
C LEU A 230 14.76 0.73 23.19
N SER A 231 14.50 -0.25 24.06
CA SER A 231 15.38 -1.43 24.20
C SER A 231 15.41 -2.31 22.95
N ALA A 232 14.34 -2.26 22.15
CA ALA A 232 14.25 -2.98 20.89
C ALA A 232 14.92 -2.22 19.73
N ASP A 233 15.41 -1.00 19.98
CA ASP A 233 16.10 -0.15 19.01
C ASP A 233 17.63 -0.36 19.07
N PHE A 234 18.07 -1.60 18.86
CA PHE A 234 19.49 -1.90 18.75
C PHE A 234 19.89 -2.08 17.28
N ALA A 235 21.02 -1.47 16.88
CA ALA A 235 21.57 -1.59 15.54
C ALA A 235 22.32 -2.93 15.40
N VAL A 236 21.93 -3.75 14.43
CA VAL A 236 22.68 -4.96 14.06
C VAL A 236 23.85 -4.55 13.15
N THR A 237 25.06 -5.02 13.45
CA THR A 237 26.26 -4.79 12.63
C THR A 237 26.71 -6.11 12.00
N SER A 238 27.20 -6.05 10.75
CA SER A 238 27.75 -7.22 10.05
C SER A 238 29.08 -7.66 10.67
N LEU A 239 29.27 -8.96 10.85
CA LEU A 239 30.55 -9.54 11.24
C LEU A 239 31.62 -9.43 10.14
N ASP A 240 31.20 -9.34 8.88
CA ASP A 240 32.08 -9.19 7.72
C ASP A 240 32.52 -7.74 7.47
N LYS A 241 32.01 -6.79 8.27
CA LYS A 241 32.46 -5.40 8.17
C LYS A 241 33.96 -5.36 8.47
N PRO A 242 34.82 -4.96 7.51
CA PRO A 242 36.26 -4.96 7.75
C PRO A 242 36.54 -4.03 8.93
N ILE A 243 37.25 -4.57 9.92
CA ILE A 243 37.82 -3.78 11.00
C ILE A 243 38.97 -3.02 10.36
N SER A 244 38.93 -1.68 10.41
CA SER A 244 40.11 -0.89 10.01
C SER A 244 41.23 -1.27 10.96
N ASP A 245 42.28 -1.92 10.46
CA ASP A 245 43.54 -2.02 11.19
C ASP A 245 44.13 -0.61 11.23
N ASP A 246 44.05 0.04 12.40
CA ASP A 246 44.82 1.26 12.67
C ASP A 246 46.31 0.90 12.69
N HIS A 247 46.92 0.89 11.50
CA HIS A 247 48.36 0.89 11.29
C HIS A 247 48.90 2.29 10.91
N ASP A 248 48.25 3.35 11.39
CA ASP A 248 48.81 4.73 11.42
C ASP A 248 49.01 5.21 12.87
N ALA A 249 49.61 4.35 13.69
CA ALA A 249 50.27 4.78 14.93
C ALA A 249 51.79 4.83 14.68
N GLY A 250 52.25 5.81 13.89
CA GLY A 250 53.68 5.92 13.63
C GLY A 250 54.13 6.94 12.60
N GLU A 251 53.73 8.20 12.68
CA GLU A 251 54.63 9.30 12.30
C GLU A 251 54.61 10.36 13.42
N LEU A 252 55.74 10.42 14.12
CA LEU A 252 56.17 11.47 15.04
C LEU A 252 56.64 12.69 14.24
#